data_AF-W4F8B4-F1
#
_entry.id   AF-W4F8B4-F1
#
_cell.length_a   1.000
_cell.length_b   1.000
_cell.length_c   1.000
_cell.angle_alpha   90.00
_cell.angle_beta   90.00
_cell.angle_gamma   90.00
#
_symmetry.space_group_name_H-M   'P 1'
#
loop_
_entity.id
_entity.type
_entity.pdbx_description
1 polymer ?
#
loop_
_entity_poly.entity_id
_entity_poly.type
_entity_poly.pdbx_seq_one_letter_code
_entity_poly.pdbx_strand_id
1 'polypeptide(L)'
;MLKRKPYPRTKPLISERMLKHMVGQSIFQLAVILTMTFAGDKIFGIDSGRKYDRKPVGATGPSVHYTMIFNTFVFLQLFNEINARRIHDELNVFEGILTNHIYLGISVVQLVLQVLIIEFGSLVFGCVPLDLTQWFICIGLGSLSLPVGLFLRCITLPASFTMCQETSVVENVPSARTKTLWRRSLKRLQVQMRVVKAFQKSVTQQKGLH
;
A
#
# COMPACT_ATOMS: atom_id res chain seq x y z
N MET A 1 18.11 9.43 8.09
CA MET A 1 17.62 8.13 8.61
C MET A 1 18.34 7.64 9.88
N LEU A 2 19.09 8.49 10.61
CA LEU A 2 19.90 8.06 11.76
C LEU A 2 19.31 8.36 13.15
N LYS A 3 18.08 8.90 13.24
CA LYS A 3 17.44 9.29 14.52
C LYS A 3 16.28 8.39 14.98
N ARG A 4 15.99 7.30 14.27
CA ARG A 4 14.86 6.40 14.60
C ARG A 4 15.38 5.15 15.35
N LYS A 5 14.67 4.72 16.40
CA LYS A 5 14.95 3.48 17.13
C LYS A 5 14.93 2.27 16.16
N PRO A 6 15.78 1.25 16.36
CA PRO A 6 15.82 0.08 15.49
C PRO A 6 14.46 -0.62 15.41
N TYR A 7 14.05 -1.01 14.20
CA TYR A 7 12.79 -1.72 13.98
C TYR A 7 12.91 -3.16 14.53
N PRO A 8 12.00 -3.61 15.42
CA PRO A 8 11.97 -5.00 15.85
C PRO A 8 11.51 -5.92 14.71
N ARG A 9 12.11 -7.11 14.63
CA ARG A 9 11.85 -8.13 13.57
C ARG A 9 10.42 -8.66 13.54
N THR A 10 9.62 -8.39 14.57
CA THR A 10 8.24 -8.88 14.73
C THR A 10 7.17 -7.85 14.37
N LYS A 11 7.53 -6.67 13.85
CA LYS A 11 6.53 -5.71 13.39
C LYS A 11 5.92 -6.12 12.05
N PRO A 12 4.59 -5.97 11.85
CA PRO A 12 3.96 -6.22 10.57
C PRO A 12 4.55 -5.30 9.49
N LEU A 13 4.77 -5.85 8.29
CA LEU A 13 5.28 -5.12 7.13
C LEU A 13 4.28 -4.07 6.62
N ILE A 14 2.99 -4.35 6.80
CA ILE A 14 1.89 -3.45 6.45
C ILE A 14 1.37 -2.83 7.74
N SER A 15 1.57 -1.51 7.88
CA SER A 15 0.98 -0.74 8.98
C SER A 15 -0.50 -0.50 8.71
N GLU A 16 -1.33 -0.41 9.76
CA GLU A 16 -2.74 0.01 9.64
C GLU A 16 -2.88 1.33 8.87
N ARG A 17 -1.90 2.23 8.98
CA ARG A 17 -1.85 3.47 8.20
C ARG A 17 -1.71 3.21 6.70
N MET A 18 -0.91 2.23 6.29
CA MET A 18 -0.76 1.87 4.88
C MET A 18 -2.02 1.21 4.35
N LEU A 19 -2.62 0.32 5.15
CA LEU A 19 -3.83 -0.40 4.77
C LEU A 19 -5.01 0.55 4.53
N LYS A 20 -5.23 1.54 5.41
CA LYS A 20 -6.31 2.52 5.21
C LYS A 20 -6.16 3.30 3.90
N HIS A 21 -4.94 3.63 3.51
CA HIS A 21 -4.68 4.35 2.27
C HIS A 21 -4.92 3.46 1.06
N MET A 22 -4.47 2.21 1.10
CA MET A 22 -4.70 1.24 0.03
C MET A 22 -6.19 0.95 -0.17
N VAL A 23 -6.92 0.67 0.92
CA VAL A 23 -8.35 0.36 0.88
C VAL A 23 -9.18 1.58 0.50
N GLY A 24 -8.88 2.76 1.05
CA GLY A 24 -9.59 3.98 0.71
C GLY A 24 -9.43 4.37 -0.77
N GLN A 25 -8.20 4.28 -1.30
CA GLN A 25 -7.96 4.54 -2.71
C GLN A 25 -8.60 3.50 -3.62
N SER A 26 -8.55 2.21 -3.28
CA SER A 26 -9.16 1.16 -4.12
C SER A 26 -10.68 1.27 -4.19
N ILE A 27 -11.34 1.59 -3.06
CA ILE A 27 -12.79 1.84 -3.03
C ILE A 27 -13.13 3.07 -3.88
N PHE A 28 -12.37 4.15 -3.77
CA PHE A 28 -12.58 5.35 -4.57
C PHE A 28 -12.43 5.06 -6.08
N GLN A 29 -11.34 4.39 -6.47
CA GLN A 29 -11.10 4.03 -7.88
C GLN A 29 -12.22 3.12 -8.42
N LEU A 30 -12.64 2.13 -7.64
CA LEU A 30 -13.75 1.25 -8.00
C LEU A 30 -15.05 2.05 -8.19
N ALA A 31 -15.37 2.96 -7.28
CA ALA A 31 -16.55 3.81 -7.37
C ALA A 31 -16.53 4.66 -8.65
N VAL A 32 -15.41 5.34 -8.95
CA VAL A 32 -15.26 6.16 -10.17
C VAL A 32 -15.46 5.33 -11.43
N ILE A 33 -14.81 4.17 -11.53
CA ILE A 33 -14.90 3.32 -12.73
C ILE A 33 -16.32 2.75 -12.90
N LEU A 34 -16.97 2.34 -11.81
CA LEU A 34 -18.35 1.85 -11.84
C LEU A 34 -19.31 2.97 -12.26
N THR A 35 -19.18 4.17 -11.68
CA THR A 35 -19.99 5.33 -12.08
C THR A 35 -19.78 5.65 -13.56
N MET A 36 -18.55 5.63 -14.04
CA MET A 36 -18.27 5.89 -15.45
C MET A 36 -18.83 4.78 -16.36
N THR A 37 -18.77 3.52 -15.93
CA THR A 37 -19.32 2.38 -16.69
C THR A 37 -20.84 2.45 -16.86
N PHE A 38 -21.57 2.86 -15.82
CA PHE A 38 -23.04 2.86 -15.84
C PHE A 38 -23.68 4.20 -16.21
N ALA A 39 -23.01 5.32 -15.91
CA ALA A 39 -23.57 6.67 -16.10
C ALA A 39 -22.69 7.57 -16.97
N GLY A 40 -21.53 7.11 -17.44
CA GLY A 40 -20.61 7.92 -18.26
C GLY A 40 -21.23 8.34 -19.60
N ASP A 41 -22.07 7.49 -20.20
CA ASP A 41 -22.81 7.81 -21.42
C ASP A 41 -23.72 9.03 -21.24
N LYS A 42 -24.47 9.08 -20.13
CA LYS A 42 -25.39 10.19 -19.81
C LYS A 42 -24.67 11.45 -19.35
N ILE A 43 -23.60 11.32 -18.56
CA ILE A 43 -22.89 12.46 -17.97
C ILE A 43 -22.08 13.22 -19.03
N PHE A 44 -21.45 12.50 -19.95
CA PHE A 44 -20.56 13.09 -20.95
C PHE A 44 -21.21 13.27 -22.33
N GLY A 45 -22.46 12.83 -22.51
CA GLY A 45 -23.19 12.95 -23.77
C GLY A 45 -22.56 12.15 -24.91
N ILE A 46 -21.97 10.99 -24.61
CA ILE A 46 -21.23 10.16 -25.56
C ILE A 46 -22.00 8.86 -25.81
N ASP A 47 -21.92 8.34 -27.03
CA ASP A 47 -22.54 7.07 -27.39
C ASP A 47 -22.08 5.93 -26.48
N SER A 48 -23.07 5.20 -25.95
CA SER A 48 -22.80 4.12 -25.01
C SER A 48 -22.03 2.99 -25.70
N GLY A 49 -20.89 2.63 -25.12
CA GLY A 49 -20.14 1.44 -25.48
C GLY A 49 -20.86 0.13 -25.13
N ARG A 50 -21.90 0.16 -24.29
CA ARG A 50 -22.59 -1.03 -23.77
C ARG A 50 -23.33 -1.75 -24.90
N LYS A 51 -23.16 -3.08 -24.98
CA LYS A 51 -23.68 -3.94 -26.08
C LYS A 51 -25.15 -3.71 -26.43
N TYR A 52 -25.99 -3.44 -25.45
CA TYR A 52 -27.44 -3.25 -25.61
C TYR A 52 -27.87 -1.82 -25.98
N ASP A 53 -27.04 -0.81 -25.67
CA ASP A 53 -27.36 0.61 -25.89
C ASP A 53 -26.54 1.25 -27.03
N ARG A 54 -25.60 0.49 -27.61
CA ARG A 54 -24.72 0.92 -28.70
C ARG A 54 -25.49 1.02 -30.02
N LYS A 55 -25.22 2.06 -30.82
CA LYS A 55 -25.84 2.26 -32.14
C LYS A 55 -24.79 2.05 -33.25
N PRO A 56 -25.08 1.23 -34.29
CA PRO A 56 -26.23 0.33 -34.41
C PRO A 56 -26.20 -0.79 -33.35
N VAL A 57 -27.39 -1.27 -32.96
CA VAL A 57 -27.59 -2.26 -31.88
C VAL A 57 -26.81 -3.54 -32.19
N GLY A 58 -25.89 -3.91 -31.30
CA GLY A 58 -25.02 -5.08 -31.47
C GLY A 58 -23.68 -4.84 -32.19
N ALA A 59 -23.35 -3.59 -32.54
CA ALA A 59 -22.04 -3.26 -33.10
C ALA A 59 -20.91 -3.66 -32.14
N THR A 60 -20.06 -4.60 -32.56
CA THR A 60 -18.90 -5.04 -31.79
C THR A 60 -17.68 -4.31 -32.33
N GLY A 61 -17.12 -3.40 -31.54
CA GLY A 61 -15.99 -2.58 -31.98
C GLY A 61 -15.53 -1.58 -30.93
N PRO A 62 -14.39 -0.91 -31.17
CA PRO A 62 -13.82 0.07 -30.27
C PRO A 62 -14.81 1.21 -30.01
N SER A 63 -14.91 1.66 -28.76
CA SER A 63 -15.89 2.68 -28.35
C SER A 63 -15.20 3.80 -27.59
N VAL A 64 -15.62 5.04 -27.86
CA VAL A 64 -15.16 6.20 -27.11
C VAL A 64 -15.44 6.02 -25.62
N HIS A 65 -16.63 5.50 -25.26
CA HIS A 65 -17.01 5.24 -23.87
C HIS A 65 -16.01 4.33 -23.12
N TYR A 66 -15.70 3.15 -23.65
CA TYR A 66 -14.72 2.25 -23.03
C TYR A 66 -13.28 2.80 -23.10
N THR A 67 -12.94 3.56 -24.14
CA THR A 67 -11.63 4.19 -24.23
C THR A 67 -11.45 5.25 -23.15
N MET A 68 -12.48 6.05 -22.87
CA MET A 68 -12.44 7.01 -21.75
C MET A 68 -12.35 6.33 -20.39
N ILE A 69 -13.03 5.20 -20.19
CA ILE A 69 -12.93 4.41 -18.96
C ILE A 69 -11.50 3.91 -18.78
N PHE A 70 -10.90 3.33 -19.83
CA PHE A 70 -9.52 2.89 -19.82
C PHE A 70 -8.54 4.05 -19.55
N ASN A 71 -8.72 5.19 -20.23
CA ASN A 71 -7.87 6.36 -20.06
C ASN A 71 -7.94 6.90 -18.62
N THR A 72 -9.15 7.01 -18.08
CA THR A 72 -9.37 7.44 -16.69
C THR A 72 -8.74 6.47 -15.69
N PHE A 73 -8.84 5.15 -15.94
CA PHE A 73 -8.17 4.15 -15.11
C PHE A 73 -6.65 4.33 -15.10
N VAL A 74 -6.01 4.56 -16.25
CA VAL A 74 -4.56 4.77 -16.25
C VAL A 74 -4.18 6.07 -15.53
N PHE A 75 -4.96 7.14 -15.68
CA PHE A 75 -4.71 8.38 -14.92
C PHE A 75 -4.91 8.22 -13.42
N LEU A 76 -5.95 7.51 -12.97
CA LEU A 76 -6.13 7.18 -11.56
C LEU A 76 -4.91 6.44 -10.99
N GLN A 77 -4.24 5.63 -11.81
CA GLN A 77 -3.10 4.82 -11.42
C GLN A 77 -1.84 5.69 -11.32
N LEU A 78 -1.63 6.60 -12.30
CA LEU A 78 -0.58 7.61 -12.28
C LEU A 78 -0.66 8.53 -11.06
N PHE A 79 -1.85 9.05 -10.77
CA PHE A 79 -2.06 9.92 -9.62
C PHE A 79 -1.98 9.17 -8.28
N ASN A 80 -2.42 7.90 -8.23
CA ASN A 80 -2.22 7.07 -7.05
C ASN A 80 -0.74 6.73 -6.82
N GLU A 81 0.07 6.60 -7.87
CA GLU A 81 1.53 6.43 -7.75
C GLU A 81 2.18 7.65 -7.07
N ILE A 82 1.74 8.86 -7.43
CA ILE A 82 2.15 10.09 -6.77
C ILE A 82 1.78 10.03 -5.27
N ASN A 83 0.55 9.64 -4.93
CA ASN A 83 0.12 9.51 -3.54
C ASN A 83 0.90 8.44 -2.75
N ALA A 84 1.26 7.32 -3.38
CA ALA A 84 1.97 6.20 -2.76
C ALA A 84 3.45 6.52 -2.47
N ARG A 85 4.04 7.50 -3.16
CA ARG A 85 5.44 7.91 -2.97
C ARG A 85 5.75 8.41 -1.55
N ARG A 86 4.79 9.02 -0.87
CA ARG A 86 4.95 9.57 0.49
C ARG A 86 3.90 8.97 1.42
N ILE A 87 4.31 7.94 2.17
CA ILE A 87 3.46 7.23 3.14
C ILE A 87 3.52 7.89 4.54
N HIS A 88 4.54 8.71 4.79
CA HIS A 88 4.65 9.50 6.02
C HIS A 88 3.86 10.82 5.89
N ASP A 89 3.37 11.38 7.02
CA ASP A 89 2.43 12.52 7.14
C ASP A 89 2.93 13.87 6.59
N GLU A 90 3.67 13.88 5.49
CA GLU A 90 4.06 15.09 4.78
C GLU A 90 2.91 15.51 3.86
N LEU A 91 2.40 16.73 4.06
CA LEU A 91 1.28 17.29 3.30
C LEU A 91 1.65 17.58 1.84
N ASN A 92 2.94 17.80 1.55
CA ASN A 92 3.43 18.09 0.20
C ASN A 92 3.81 16.81 -0.55
N VAL A 93 2.88 16.22 -1.29
CA VAL A 93 3.15 15.07 -2.17
C VAL A 93 4.11 15.44 -3.32
N PHE A 94 4.14 16.72 -3.68
CA PHE A 94 4.96 17.25 -4.76
C PHE A 94 6.42 17.54 -4.38
N GLU A 95 6.75 17.49 -3.08
CA GLU A 95 8.07 17.89 -2.61
C GLU A 95 9.14 16.84 -2.94
N GLY A 96 10.14 17.29 -3.73
CA GLY A 96 11.23 16.46 -4.22
C GLY A 96 10.85 15.60 -5.43
N ILE A 97 9.70 15.84 -6.09
CA ILE A 97 9.32 15.05 -7.27
C ILE A 97 10.39 15.09 -8.35
N LEU A 98 10.87 16.30 -8.66
CA LEU A 98 11.86 16.57 -9.71
C LEU A 98 13.29 16.13 -9.33
N THR A 99 13.55 15.89 -8.06
CA THR A 99 14.88 15.45 -7.57
C THR A 99 15.13 13.97 -7.86
N ASN A 100 14.08 13.16 -7.98
CA ASN A 100 14.22 11.75 -8.30
C ASN A 100 14.03 11.53 -9.82
N HIS A 101 15.13 11.53 -10.55
CA HIS A 101 15.13 11.35 -12.01
C HIS A 101 14.58 9.98 -12.46
N ILE A 102 14.72 8.93 -11.65
CA ILE A 102 14.16 7.60 -11.98
C ILE A 102 12.64 7.66 -11.95
N TYR A 103 12.08 8.25 -10.89
CA TYR A 103 10.64 8.47 -10.78
C TYR A 103 10.12 9.31 -11.95
N LEU A 104 10.78 10.43 -12.25
CA LEU A 104 10.40 11.29 -13.37
C LEU A 104 10.46 10.52 -14.71
N GLY A 105 11.50 9.72 -14.93
CA GLY A 105 11.63 8.89 -16.11
C GLY A 105 10.49 7.89 -16.27
N ILE A 106 10.11 7.18 -15.21
CA ILE A 106 8.99 6.23 -15.23
C ILE A 106 7.67 6.95 -15.51
N SER A 107 7.41 8.07 -14.82
CA SER A 107 6.19 8.85 -15.02
C SER A 107 6.07 9.40 -16.45
N VAL A 108 7.18 9.88 -17.04
CA VAL A 108 7.19 10.35 -18.43
C VAL A 108 6.95 9.21 -19.40
N VAL A 109 7.59 8.05 -19.20
CA VAL A 109 7.38 6.87 -20.05
C VAL A 109 5.93 6.41 -20.01
N GLN A 110 5.31 6.36 -18.82
CA GLN A 110 3.90 6.00 -18.70
C GLN A 110 2.98 7.00 -19.41
N LEU A 111 3.23 8.30 -19.30
CA LEU A 111 2.45 9.33 -20.00
C LEU A 111 2.57 9.22 -21.53
N VAL A 112 3.80 9.04 -22.04
CA VAL A 112 4.04 8.86 -23.48
C VAL A 112 3.36 7.60 -23.98
N LEU A 113 3.54 6.49 -23.28
CA LEU A 113 2.89 5.22 -23.64
C LEU A 113 1.36 5.37 -23.62
N GLN A 114 0.81 6.11 -22.66
CA GLN A 114 -0.62 6.35 -22.58
C GLN A 114 -1.15 7.10 -23.81
N VAL A 115 -0.46 8.15 -24.23
CA VAL A 115 -0.81 8.88 -25.47
C VAL A 115 -0.72 7.96 -26.69
N LEU A 116 0.33 7.14 -26.79
CA LEU A 116 0.49 6.22 -27.91
C LEU A 116 -0.62 5.15 -27.95
N ILE A 117 -1.02 4.61 -26.81
CA ILE A 117 -2.09 3.60 -26.73
C ILE A 117 -3.44 4.21 -27.10
N ILE A 118 -3.74 5.43 -26.67
CA ILE A 118 -5.02 6.06 -26.97
C ILE A 118 -5.13 6.46 -28.45
N GLU A 119 -4.06 7.03 -29.01
CA GLU A 119 -4.07 7.50 -30.41
C GLU A 119 -3.89 6.35 -31.42
N PHE A 120 -3.07 5.33 -31.10
CA PHE A 120 -2.69 4.27 -32.05
C PHE A 120 -3.10 2.85 -31.62
N GLY A 121 -3.64 2.66 -30.41
CA GLY A 121 -3.98 1.34 -29.86
C GLY A 121 -5.29 0.73 -30.36
N SER A 122 -5.82 1.16 -31.49
CA SER A 122 -7.15 0.75 -31.96
C SER A 122 -7.28 -0.75 -32.21
N LEU A 123 -6.25 -1.38 -32.80
CA LEU A 123 -6.29 -2.79 -33.19
C LEU A 123 -6.11 -3.76 -32.00
N VAL A 124 -5.24 -3.40 -31.04
CA VAL A 124 -4.84 -4.29 -29.93
C VAL A 124 -5.66 -4.02 -28.67
N PHE A 125 -5.92 -2.76 -28.36
CA PHE A 125 -6.59 -2.33 -27.14
C PHE A 125 -8.04 -1.90 -27.38
N GLY A 126 -8.52 -1.92 -28.62
CA GLY A 126 -9.89 -1.49 -28.94
C GLY A 126 -10.14 -0.02 -28.58
N CYS A 127 -9.09 0.81 -28.64
CA CYS A 127 -9.16 2.23 -28.32
C CYS A 127 -9.56 3.06 -29.55
N VAL A 128 -10.29 4.15 -29.32
CA VAL A 128 -10.58 5.18 -30.34
C VAL A 128 -9.85 6.45 -29.92
N PRO A 129 -9.23 7.21 -30.83
CA PRO A 129 -8.64 8.51 -30.48
C PRO A 129 -9.68 9.40 -29.78
N LEU A 130 -9.26 10.02 -28.68
CA LEU A 130 -10.10 10.89 -27.86
C LEU A 130 -9.96 12.35 -28.32
N ASP A 131 -11.04 13.11 -28.23
CA ASP A 131 -10.96 14.56 -28.36
C ASP A 131 -10.23 15.19 -27.15
N LEU A 132 -9.66 16.38 -27.34
CA LEU A 132 -8.99 17.13 -26.27
C LEU A 132 -9.91 17.35 -25.07
N THR A 133 -11.20 17.61 -25.30
CA THR A 133 -12.18 17.78 -24.22
C THR A 133 -12.29 16.51 -23.37
N GLN A 134 -12.36 15.35 -24.01
CA GLN A 134 -12.46 14.05 -23.34
C GLN A 134 -11.18 13.70 -22.58
N TRP A 135 -10.02 14.06 -23.15
CA TRP A 135 -8.73 13.95 -22.47
C TRP A 135 -8.71 14.75 -21.16
N PHE A 136 -9.11 16.02 -21.18
CA PHE A 136 -9.15 16.85 -19.97
C PHE A 136 -10.14 16.32 -18.93
N ILE A 137 -11.28 15.77 -19.35
CA ILE A 137 -12.22 15.10 -18.43
C ILE A 137 -11.55 13.90 -17.76
N CYS A 138 -10.88 13.04 -18.52
CA CYS A 138 -10.19 11.85 -17.97
C CYS A 138 -9.07 12.25 -16.99
N ILE A 139 -8.27 13.27 -17.34
CA ILE A 139 -7.22 13.81 -16.48
C ILE A 139 -7.84 14.43 -15.21
N GLY A 140 -8.92 15.19 -15.36
CA GLY A 140 -9.67 15.80 -14.26
C GLY A 140 -10.17 14.76 -13.27
N LEU A 141 -10.83 13.71 -13.76
CA LEU A 141 -11.31 12.60 -12.92
C LEU A 141 -10.15 11.85 -12.25
N GLY A 142 -9.06 11.60 -12.97
CA GLY A 142 -7.85 11.01 -12.40
C GLY A 142 -7.27 11.85 -11.26
N SER A 143 -7.23 13.17 -11.45
CA SER A 143 -6.64 14.11 -10.50
C SER A 143 -7.38 14.14 -9.17
N LEU A 144 -8.67 13.77 -9.14
CA LEU A 144 -9.47 13.64 -7.92
C LEU A 144 -8.92 12.59 -6.95
N SER A 145 -8.11 11.64 -7.43
CA SER A 145 -7.44 10.68 -6.53
C SER A 145 -6.40 11.35 -5.61
N LEU A 146 -5.79 12.47 -6.02
CA LEU A 146 -4.85 13.25 -5.20
C LEU A 146 -5.51 13.87 -3.95
N PRO A 147 -6.57 14.69 -4.05
CA PRO A 147 -7.24 15.24 -2.88
C PRO A 147 -7.90 14.15 -2.03
N VAL A 148 -8.38 13.05 -2.61
CA VAL A 148 -8.84 11.89 -1.84
C VAL A 148 -7.70 11.28 -1.04
N GLY A 149 -6.50 11.20 -1.61
CA GLY A 149 -5.28 10.77 -0.92
C GLY A 149 -4.96 11.65 0.29
N LEU A 150 -5.02 12.97 0.11
CA LEU A 150 -4.84 13.95 1.20
C LEU A 150 -5.95 13.82 2.27
N PHE A 151 -7.20 13.69 1.84
CA PHE A 151 -8.34 13.52 2.74
C PHE A 151 -8.22 12.26 3.61
N LEU A 152 -7.81 11.13 3.02
CA LEU A 152 -7.52 9.88 3.75
C LEU A 152 -6.35 10.04 4.74
N ARG A 153 -5.44 11.00 4.52
CA ARG A 153 -4.35 11.29 5.47
C ARG A 153 -4.89 12.05 6.69
N CYS A 154 -5.80 13.01 6.45
CA CYS A 154 -6.45 13.79 7.52
C CYS A 154 -7.38 12.93 8.39
N ILE A 155 -8.03 11.91 7.83
CA ILE A 155 -8.91 11.03 8.60
C ILE A 155 -8.07 10.08 9.47
N THR A 156 -8.26 10.19 10.78
CA THR A 156 -7.87 9.15 11.74
C THR A 156 -9.02 8.16 11.84
N LEU A 157 -8.87 6.97 11.27
CA LEU A 157 -9.92 5.96 11.35
C LEU A 157 -10.09 5.50 12.81
N PRO A 158 -11.33 5.37 13.31
CA PRO A 158 -11.58 4.71 14.57
C PRO A 158 -11.21 3.22 14.45
N ALA A 159 -10.70 2.65 15.55
CA ALA A 159 -10.21 1.27 15.63
C ALA A 159 -11.25 0.17 15.25
N SER A 160 -12.52 0.55 15.04
CA SER A 160 -13.60 -0.35 14.62
C SER A 160 -13.57 -0.72 13.14
N PHE A 161 -12.93 0.08 12.27
CA PHE A 161 -12.84 -0.19 10.82
C PHE A 161 -11.64 -1.07 10.44
N THR A 162 -10.81 -1.44 11.42
CA THR A 162 -9.65 -2.30 11.22
C THR A 162 -10.11 -3.75 11.07
N MET A 163 -10.58 -4.12 9.87
CA MET A 163 -10.91 -5.51 9.50
C MET A 163 -9.70 -6.45 9.65
N CYS A 164 -8.49 -5.90 9.55
CA CYS A 164 -7.27 -6.52 10.05
C CYS A 164 -6.93 -5.91 11.40
N GLN A 165 -7.60 -6.35 12.46
CA GLN A 165 -7.09 -6.16 13.81
C GLN A 165 -5.65 -6.64 13.80
N GLU A 166 -4.69 -5.74 14.08
CA GLU A 166 -3.34 -6.13 14.46
C GLU A 166 -3.53 -7.30 15.42
N THR A 167 -3.04 -8.50 15.05
CA THR A 167 -2.72 -9.51 16.04
C THR A 167 -1.82 -8.76 17.00
N SER A 168 -2.39 -8.33 18.13
CA SER A 168 -1.70 -7.47 19.06
C SER A 168 -0.34 -8.09 19.25
N VAL A 169 0.70 -7.31 18.94
CA VAL A 169 2.07 -7.72 19.27
C VAL A 169 1.95 -8.25 20.68
N VAL A 170 2.17 -9.56 20.88
CA VAL A 170 2.23 -10.14 22.20
C VAL A 170 3.32 -9.32 22.85
N GLU A 171 2.91 -8.32 23.63
CA GLU A 171 3.80 -7.57 24.45
C GLU A 171 4.44 -8.67 25.26
N ASN A 172 5.74 -8.89 25.04
CA ASN A 172 6.53 -9.76 25.90
C ASN A 172 6.64 -9.03 27.24
N VAL A 173 5.50 -8.77 27.89
CA VAL A 173 5.41 -8.60 29.32
C VAL A 173 6.05 -9.87 29.83
N PRO A 174 7.24 -9.82 30.44
CA PRO A 174 7.87 -11.02 30.95
C PRO A 174 6.90 -11.60 31.95
N SER A 175 6.19 -12.65 31.52
CA SER A 175 5.15 -13.28 32.30
C SER A 175 5.75 -13.59 33.67
N ALA A 176 4.97 -13.50 34.74
CA ALA A 176 5.43 -13.94 36.06
C ALA A 176 6.07 -15.35 35.99
N ARG A 177 5.63 -16.16 35.02
CA ARG A 177 6.25 -17.42 34.61
C ARG A 177 7.71 -17.30 34.12
N THR A 178 8.02 -16.37 33.22
CA THR A 178 9.39 -16.16 32.73
C THR A 178 10.32 -15.68 33.85
N LYS A 179 9.86 -14.76 34.71
CA LYS A 179 10.62 -14.30 35.90
C LYS A 179 10.85 -15.43 36.92
N THR A 180 9.89 -16.34 37.08
CA THR A 180 10.04 -17.50 37.99
C THR A 180 10.95 -18.57 37.40
N LEU A 181 10.87 -18.84 36.10
CA LEU A 181 11.79 -19.74 35.40
C LEU A 181 13.24 -19.25 35.48
N TRP A 182 13.48 -17.96 35.24
CA TRP A 182 14.82 -17.38 35.35
C TRP A 182 15.40 -17.52 36.77
N ARG A 183 14.57 -17.26 37.80
CA ARG A 183 14.97 -17.47 39.20
C ARG A 183 15.27 -18.93 39.51
N ARG A 184 14.48 -19.88 38.98
CA ARG A 184 14.72 -21.33 39.16
C ARG A 184 16.02 -21.76 38.49
N SER A 185 16.29 -21.30 37.28
CA SER A 185 17.54 -21.60 36.55
C SER A 185 18.76 -21.04 37.29
N LEU A 186 18.70 -19.81 37.80
CA LEU A 186 19.78 -19.22 38.61
C LEU A 186 20.05 -20.02 39.89
N LYS A 187 19.00 -20.46 40.60
CA LYS A 187 19.17 -21.30 41.79
C LYS A 187 19.84 -22.62 41.45
N ARG A 188 19.52 -23.25 40.32
CA ARG A 188 20.20 -24.49 39.88
C ARG A 188 21.69 -24.24 39.64
N LEU A 189 22.06 -23.15 38.98
CA LEU A 189 23.48 -22.80 38.76
C LEU A 189 24.24 -22.56 40.07
N GLN A 190 23.61 -21.90 41.05
CA GLN A 190 24.23 -21.69 42.36
C GLN A 190 24.46 -22.99 43.13
N VAL A 191 23.53 -23.95 43.05
CA VAL A 191 23.69 -25.26 43.67
C VAL A 191 24.81 -26.04 42.97
N GLN A 192 24.83 -26.04 41.64
CA GLN A 192 25.88 -26.69 40.84
C GLN A 192 27.27 -26.14 41.20
N MET A 193 27.44 -24.82 41.30
CA MET A 193 28.70 -24.22 41.72
C MET A 193 29.10 -24.61 43.15
N ARG A 194 28.14 -24.76 44.08
CA ARG A 194 28.42 -25.20 45.46
C ARG A 194 28.87 -26.66 45.50
N VAL A 195 28.22 -27.53 44.74
CA VAL A 195 28.60 -28.95 44.63
C VAL A 195 30.00 -29.09 44.04
N VAL A 196 30.30 -28.37 42.95
CA VAL A 196 31.65 -28.38 42.34
C VAL A 196 32.71 -27.91 43.34
N LYS A 197 32.46 -26.84 44.10
CA LYS A 197 33.38 -26.38 45.15
C LYS A 197 33.58 -27.41 46.27
N ALA A 198 32.53 -28.13 46.66
CA ALA A 198 32.62 -29.19 47.67
C ALA A 198 33.45 -30.37 47.16
N PHE A 199 33.22 -30.83 45.93
CA PHE A 199 34.04 -31.87 45.29
C PHE A 199 35.51 -31.45 45.17
N GLN A 200 35.79 -30.21 44.75
CA GLN A 200 37.17 -29.69 44.71
C GLN A 200 37.82 -29.73 46.09
N LYS A 201 37.11 -29.30 47.15
CA LYS A 201 37.63 -29.34 48.52
C LYS A 201 37.93 -30.77 48.98
N SER A 202 37.06 -31.73 48.69
CA SER A 202 37.28 -33.15 49.01
C SER A 202 38.48 -33.74 48.26
N VAL A 203 38.65 -33.43 46.97
CA VAL A 203 39.81 -33.87 46.18
C VAL A 203 41.11 -33.24 46.70
N THR A 204 41.11 -31.96 47.06
CA THR A 204 42.27 -31.29 47.65
C THR A 204 42.62 -31.90 49.01
N GLN A 205 41.62 -32.25 49.83
CA GLN A 205 41.84 -32.92 51.11
C GLN A 205 42.43 -34.33 50.93
N GLN A 206 42.01 -35.06 49.90
CA GLN A 206 42.54 -36.39 49.59
C GLN A 206 43.98 -36.33 49.05
N LYS A 207 44.36 -35.26 48.35
CA LYS A 207 45.74 -35.02 47.87
C LYS A 207 46.70 -34.51 48.95
N GLY A 208 46.21 -33.99 50.07
CA GLY A 208 47.03 -33.55 51.21
C GLY A 208 47.29 -34.65 52.26
N LEU A 209 46.77 -35.85 52.04
CA LEU A 209 46.90 -37.02 52.92
C LEU A 209 47.82 -38.11 52.32
N HIS A 210 48.63 -37.76 51.31
CA HIS A 210 49.68 -38.56 50.73
C HIS A 210 51.01 -37.80 50.75
#